data_AF-A0A451C5R1-F1
#
_entry.id   AF-A0A451C5R1-F1
#
_cell.length_a   1.000
_cell.length_b   1.000
_cell.length_c   1.000
_cell.angle_alpha   90.00
_cell.angle_beta   90.00
_cell.angle_gamma   90.00
#
_symmetry.space_group_name_H-M   'P 1'
#
loop_
_entity.id
_entity.type
_entity.pdbx_description
1 polymer ?
#
loop_
_entity_poly.entity_id
_entity_poly.type
_entity_poly.pdbx_seq_one_letter_code
_entity_poly.pdbx_strand_id
1 'polypeptide(L)'
;MKNRLVFFALTTLLLTGPAYVGTAFGVESAPRISDREIIERLTRLEEGQRSIQKQMQMTREQTGERFTAMEKRVDERFTATEKRVDERFTAMEKRVDQRFVAMEERMDQRFTAMEKRMDQRFVAMEERMDQRFAAMEKHMDLMGDQTGQQISSLEKRVDDRLDAQWNLTLILIAAIFGLIGFVVWDRKTAFKPLEKRFTRIADTIERDLEPESPEGSRFARLMNVLRELAPDDPRLANALRRHSLLEDLPRKPA
;
A
#
# COMPACT_ATOMS: atom_id res chain seq x y z
N MET A 1 100.76 -50.67 0.53
CA MET A 1 101.90 -51.50 0.98
C MET A 1 101.58 -52.23 2.30
N LYS A 2 100.55 -53.10 2.32
CA LYS A 2 100.26 -54.02 3.44
C LYS A 2 99.91 -55.43 2.94
N ASN A 3 99.30 -55.53 1.76
CA ASN A 3 98.87 -56.80 1.16
C ASN A 3 99.94 -57.61 0.41
N ARG A 4 101.19 -57.12 0.29
CA ARG A 4 102.30 -57.92 -0.29
C ARG A 4 103.13 -58.64 0.77
N LEU A 5 103.07 -58.21 2.03
CA LEU A 5 103.81 -58.83 3.13
C LEU A 5 103.09 -60.10 3.64
N VAL A 6 101.76 -60.09 3.62
CA VAL A 6 100.91 -61.20 4.08
C VAL A 6 100.97 -62.39 3.13
N PHE A 7 101.08 -62.15 1.82
CA PHE A 7 101.10 -63.23 0.83
C PHE A 7 102.42 -64.01 0.82
N PHE A 8 103.56 -63.34 1.06
CA PHE A 8 104.86 -64.01 1.19
C PHE A 8 105.00 -64.78 2.51
N ALA A 9 104.38 -64.30 3.60
CA ALA A 9 104.32 -65.04 4.87
C ALA A 9 103.46 -66.31 4.78
N LEU A 10 102.43 -66.30 3.92
CA LEU A 10 101.54 -67.44 3.70
C LEU A 10 102.21 -68.55 2.88
N THR A 11 103.16 -68.21 1.99
CA THR A 11 103.83 -69.19 1.12
C THR A 11 105.10 -69.80 1.73
N THR A 12 105.78 -69.09 2.63
CA THR A 12 106.97 -69.62 3.32
C THR A 12 106.64 -70.56 4.47
N LEU A 13 105.45 -70.46 5.07
CA LEU A 13 105.00 -71.40 6.11
C LEU A 13 104.68 -72.80 5.54
N LEU A 14 104.42 -72.91 4.23
CA LEU A 14 103.97 -74.16 3.61
C LEU A 14 105.11 -75.07 3.10
N LEU A 15 106.36 -74.57 3.02
CA LEU A 15 107.45 -75.25 2.30
C LEU A 15 108.69 -75.61 3.16
N THR A 16 108.63 -75.41 4.47
CA THR A 16 109.69 -75.84 5.41
C THR A 16 109.11 -76.75 6.50
N GLY A 17 108.81 -78.00 6.12
CA GLY A 17 109.04 -79.10 7.06
C GLY A 17 110.54 -79.36 7.13
N PRO A 18 111.12 -79.74 8.29
CA PRO A 18 111.09 -81.18 8.56
C PRO A 18 111.08 -81.59 10.04
N ALA A 19 110.65 -82.84 10.24
CA ALA A 19 111.20 -83.79 11.20
C ALA A 19 111.30 -83.36 12.66
N TYR A 20 110.27 -83.67 13.45
CA TYR A 20 110.54 -84.43 14.68
C TYR A 20 109.64 -85.67 14.72
N VAL A 21 110.35 -86.79 14.69
CA VAL A 21 109.91 -88.15 14.93
C VAL A 21 109.27 -88.22 16.31
N GLY A 22 108.21 -89.01 16.42
CA GLY A 22 107.55 -89.27 17.69
C GLY A 22 108.52 -89.80 18.74
N THR A 23 108.46 -89.22 19.92
CA THR A 23 108.49 -90.02 21.14
C THR A 23 107.05 -90.25 21.56
N ALA A 24 106.79 -91.54 21.68
CA ALA A 24 105.61 -92.22 22.18
C ALA A 24 104.80 -91.52 23.28
N PHE A 25 103.56 -92.03 23.37
CA PHE A 25 102.58 -91.97 24.45
C PHE A 25 101.51 -90.89 24.34
N GLY A 26 100.27 -91.38 24.32
CA GLY A 26 99.08 -90.57 24.52
C GLY A 26 98.23 -90.36 23.28
N VAL A 27 97.99 -91.40 22.47
CA VAL A 27 96.59 -91.58 22.06
C VAL A 27 95.86 -91.87 23.37
N GLU A 28 95.39 -90.82 24.05
CA GLU A 28 94.20 -90.97 24.87
C GLU A 28 93.13 -91.40 23.88
N SER A 29 93.03 -92.73 23.77
CA SER A 29 91.92 -93.36 23.11
C SER A 29 90.70 -92.65 23.65
N ALA A 30 89.88 -92.07 22.77
CA ALA A 30 88.50 -91.81 23.14
C ALA A 30 88.06 -93.08 23.88
N PRO A 31 87.69 -92.97 25.17
CA PRO A 31 87.56 -94.14 26.03
C PRO A 31 86.76 -95.16 25.24
N ARG A 32 87.24 -96.41 25.14
CA ARG A 32 86.51 -97.45 24.43
C ARG A 32 85.22 -97.65 25.21
N ILE A 33 84.21 -96.88 24.84
CA ILE A 33 82.89 -96.92 25.42
C ILE A 33 82.45 -98.36 25.22
N SER A 34 82.31 -99.08 26.33
CA SER A 34 81.83 -100.45 26.31
C SER A 34 80.40 -100.41 25.77
N ASP A 35 79.97 -101.42 25.03
CA ASP A 35 78.57 -101.56 24.60
C ASP A 35 77.59 -101.38 25.79
N ARG A 36 78.04 -101.71 27.00
CA ARG A 36 77.34 -101.46 28.27
C ARG A 36 77.11 -99.97 28.59
N GLU A 37 78.09 -99.09 28.37
CA GLU A 37 77.95 -97.64 28.56
C GLU A 37 77.06 -97.01 27.48
N ILE A 38 77.10 -97.50 26.23
CA ILE A 38 76.18 -97.08 25.16
C ILE A 38 74.75 -97.42 25.55
N ILE A 39 74.50 -98.64 26.04
CA ILE A 39 73.19 -99.08 26.49
C ILE A 39 72.69 -98.21 27.65
N GLU A 40 73.55 -97.90 28.63
CA GLU A 40 73.18 -97.05 29.78
C GLU A 40 72.82 -95.62 29.35
N ARG A 41 73.59 -95.03 28.42
CA ARG A 41 73.27 -93.70 27.87
C ARG A 41 72.02 -93.71 27.00
N LEU A 42 71.78 -94.77 26.23
CA LEU A 42 70.56 -94.96 25.45
C LEU A 42 69.32 -95.09 26.33
N THR A 43 69.40 -95.86 27.42
CA THR A 43 68.30 -95.96 28.39
C THR A 43 68.05 -94.62 29.08
N ARG A 44 69.10 -93.90 29.52
CA ARG A 44 68.96 -92.55 30.09
C ARG A 44 68.36 -91.54 29.10
N LEU A 45 68.71 -91.65 27.82
CA LEU A 45 68.20 -90.78 26.75
C LEU A 45 66.75 -91.13 26.39
N GLU A 46 66.37 -92.41 26.38
CA GLU A 46 65.00 -92.87 26.20
C GLU A 46 64.10 -92.42 27.37
N GLU A 47 64.60 -92.51 28.60
CA GLU A 47 63.92 -91.96 29.78
C GLU A 47 63.78 -90.43 29.70
N GLY A 48 64.82 -89.74 29.23
CA GLY A 48 64.79 -88.29 28.96
C GLY A 48 63.74 -87.91 27.91
N GLN A 49 63.65 -88.66 26.81
CA GLN A 49 62.62 -88.45 25.78
C GLN A 49 61.21 -88.71 26.31
N ARG A 50 60.99 -89.79 27.06
CA ARG A 50 59.70 -90.09 27.69
C ARG A 50 59.29 -88.99 28.69
N SER A 51 60.25 -88.46 29.45
CA SER A 51 60.02 -87.33 30.37
C SER A 51 59.61 -86.06 29.61
N ILE A 52 60.34 -85.70 28.55
CA ILE A 52 60.02 -84.55 27.70
C ILE A 52 58.65 -84.71 27.04
N GLN A 53 58.32 -85.90 26.54
CA GLN A 53 57.03 -86.16 25.90
C GLN A 53 55.87 -85.99 26.90
N LYS A 54 56.04 -86.47 28.14
CA LYS A 54 55.07 -86.23 29.23
C LYS A 54 54.93 -84.74 29.56
N GLN A 55 56.04 -84.00 29.67
CA GLN A 55 56.01 -82.55 29.91
C GLN A 55 55.33 -81.79 28.77
N MET A 56 55.62 -82.14 27.52
CA MET A 56 54.97 -81.53 26.35
C MET A 56 53.47 -81.79 26.34
N GLN A 57 53.03 -83.00 26.70
CA GLN A 57 51.62 -83.35 26.77
C GLN A 57 50.90 -82.58 27.88
N MET A 58 51.46 -82.55 29.09
CA MET A 58 50.94 -81.76 30.20
C MET A 58 50.88 -80.26 29.87
N THR A 59 51.92 -79.72 29.21
CA THR A 59 51.95 -78.32 28.79
C THR A 59 50.87 -78.03 27.74
N ARG A 60 50.65 -78.94 26.78
CA ARG A 60 49.57 -78.82 25.77
C ARG A 60 48.19 -78.82 26.43
N GLU A 61 47.97 -79.73 27.37
CA GLU A 61 46.71 -79.82 28.13
C GLU A 61 46.45 -78.54 28.92
N GLN A 62 47.43 -78.08 29.72
CA GLN A 62 47.31 -76.82 30.46
C GLN A 62 47.11 -75.59 29.55
N THR A 63 47.75 -75.57 28.39
CA THR A 63 47.59 -74.48 27.42
C THR A 63 46.19 -74.53 26.79
N GLY A 64 45.69 -75.72 26.46
CA GLY A 64 44.34 -75.94 25.94
C GLY A 64 43.25 -75.51 26.94
N GLU A 65 43.41 -75.86 28.21
CA GLU A 65 42.52 -75.42 29.30
C GLU A 65 42.55 -73.90 29.49
N ARG A 66 43.75 -73.29 29.46
CA ARG A 66 43.88 -71.82 29.53
C ARG A 66 43.22 -71.13 28.33
N PHE A 67 43.36 -71.70 27.15
CA PHE A 67 42.77 -71.13 25.93
C PHE A 67 41.24 -71.18 26.00
N THR A 68 40.66 -72.33 26.36
CA THR A 68 39.20 -72.48 26.54
C THR A 68 38.66 -71.59 27.67
N ALA A 69 39.39 -71.45 28.78
CA ALA A 69 39.01 -70.51 29.85
C ALA A 69 39.07 -69.05 29.38
N MET A 70 40.07 -68.69 28.57
CA MET A 70 40.18 -67.36 27.99
C MET A 70 39.07 -67.07 26.98
N GLU A 71 38.75 -68.03 26.12
CA GLU A 71 37.66 -67.94 25.14
C GLU A 71 36.31 -67.69 25.83
N LYS A 72 35.96 -68.48 26.86
CA LYS A 72 34.76 -68.25 27.67
C LYS A 72 34.72 -66.85 28.27
N ARG A 73 35.84 -66.37 28.81
CA ARG A 73 35.93 -65.05 29.43
C ARG A 73 35.78 -63.91 28.43
N VAL A 74 36.26 -64.11 27.20
CA VAL A 74 36.07 -63.16 26.09
C VAL A 74 34.61 -63.13 25.67
N ASP A 75 33.98 -64.30 25.55
CA ASP A 75 32.58 -64.42 25.14
C ASP A 75 31.61 -63.79 26.16
N GLU A 76 31.84 -64.03 27.45
CA GLU A 76 31.13 -63.36 28.55
C GLU A 76 31.32 -61.84 28.53
N ARG A 77 32.53 -61.36 28.24
CA ARG A 77 32.80 -59.92 28.12
C ARG A 77 32.12 -59.31 26.90
N PHE A 78 32.09 -60.03 25.79
CA PHE A 78 31.46 -59.57 24.56
C PHE A 78 29.95 -59.42 24.77
N THR A 79 29.29 -60.48 25.26
CA THR A 79 27.86 -60.46 25.59
C THR A 79 27.49 -59.40 26.64
N ALA A 80 28.32 -59.19 27.67
CA ALA A 80 28.12 -58.11 28.63
C ALA A 80 28.25 -56.72 28.00
N THR A 81 29.20 -56.55 27.06
CA THR A 81 29.40 -55.29 26.35
C THR A 81 28.23 -55.01 25.41
N GLU A 82 27.75 -56.01 24.69
CA GLU A 82 26.58 -55.92 23.79
C GLU A 82 25.34 -55.48 24.56
N LYS A 83 25.01 -56.13 25.69
CA LYS A 83 23.90 -55.72 26.55
C LYS A 83 24.02 -54.28 27.03
N ARG A 84 25.21 -53.85 27.43
CA ARG A 84 25.46 -52.48 27.89
C ARG A 84 25.30 -51.47 26.75
N VAL A 85 25.63 -51.83 25.52
CA VAL A 85 25.42 -50.98 24.35
C VAL A 85 23.92 -50.84 24.06
N ASP A 86 23.17 -51.93 24.08
CA ASP A 86 21.71 -51.93 23.87
C ASP A 86 20.98 -51.10 24.93
N GLU A 87 21.34 -51.26 26.21
CA GLU A 87 20.79 -50.44 27.30
C GLU A 87 21.07 -48.95 27.09
N ARG A 88 22.29 -48.60 26.66
CA ARG A 88 22.66 -47.22 26.35
C ARG A 88 21.88 -46.67 25.17
N PHE A 89 21.67 -47.48 24.14
CA PHE A 89 20.93 -47.07 22.95
C PHE A 89 19.47 -46.81 23.30
N THR A 90 18.84 -47.74 24.02
CA THR A 90 17.47 -47.62 24.52
C THR A 90 17.30 -46.40 25.44
N ALA A 91 18.27 -46.14 26.32
CA ALA A 91 18.25 -44.96 27.18
C ALA A 91 18.41 -43.65 26.38
N MET A 92 19.23 -43.68 25.32
CA MET A 92 19.40 -42.52 24.44
C MET A 92 18.13 -42.24 23.63
N GLU A 93 17.48 -43.28 23.09
CA GLU A 93 16.20 -43.17 22.38
C GLU A 93 15.14 -42.53 23.28
N LYS A 94 14.93 -43.07 24.50
CA LYS A 94 14.00 -42.47 25.47
C LYS A 94 14.31 -41.01 25.79
N ARG A 95 15.59 -40.64 25.88
CA ARG A 95 16.00 -39.26 26.15
C ARG A 95 15.72 -38.34 24.96
N VAL A 96 15.84 -38.84 23.74
CA VAL A 96 15.50 -38.11 22.52
C VAL A 96 13.99 -37.90 22.45
N ASP A 97 13.18 -38.93 22.69
CA ASP A 97 11.72 -38.81 22.71
C ASP A 97 11.25 -37.79 23.74
N GLN A 98 11.76 -37.86 24.98
CA GLN A 98 11.45 -36.88 26.02
C GLN A 98 11.82 -35.45 25.62
N ARG A 99 12.93 -35.28 24.90
CA ARG A 99 13.34 -33.97 24.38
C ARG A 99 12.41 -33.46 23.28
N PHE A 100 11.92 -34.35 22.42
CA PHE A 100 10.95 -33.99 21.40
C PHE A 100 9.63 -33.55 22.03
N VAL A 101 9.07 -34.32 22.96
CA VAL A 101 7.84 -33.96 23.68
C VAL A 101 8.00 -32.63 24.41
N ALA A 102 9.10 -32.43 25.15
CA ALA A 102 9.35 -31.16 25.84
C ALA A 102 9.53 -29.97 24.88
N MET A 103 10.03 -30.21 23.67
CA MET A 103 10.17 -29.19 22.64
C MET A 103 8.84 -28.83 21.99
N GLU A 104 7.98 -29.83 21.77
CA GLU A 104 6.61 -29.65 21.29
C GLU A 104 5.77 -28.84 22.29
N GLU A 105 5.77 -29.22 23.58
CA GLU A 105 5.09 -28.47 24.64
C GLU A 105 5.56 -27.01 24.73
N ARG A 106 6.86 -26.76 24.58
CA ARG A 106 7.42 -25.40 24.56
C ARG A 106 6.98 -24.61 23.34
N MET A 107 6.84 -25.25 22.19
CA MET A 107 6.32 -24.60 20.98
C MET A 107 4.84 -24.24 21.16
N ASP A 108 4.02 -25.14 21.67
CA ASP A 108 2.60 -24.88 21.93
C ASP A 108 2.39 -23.74 22.92
N GLN A 109 3.16 -23.70 24.01
CA GLN A 109 3.13 -22.59 24.96
C GLN A 109 3.52 -21.26 24.29
N ARG A 110 4.53 -21.27 23.43
CA ARG A 110 4.95 -20.07 22.67
C ARG A 110 3.88 -19.62 21.69
N PHE A 111 3.24 -20.54 20.97
CA PHE A 111 2.14 -20.23 20.06
C PHE A 111 0.97 -19.62 20.82
N THR A 112 0.53 -20.25 21.91
CA THR A 112 -0.55 -19.73 22.76
C THR A 112 -0.24 -18.34 23.32
N ALA A 113 1.00 -18.10 23.74
CA ALA A 113 1.42 -16.78 24.22
C ALA A 113 1.45 -15.72 23.11
N MET A 114 1.87 -16.12 21.89
CA MET A 114 1.86 -15.27 20.71
C MET A 114 0.44 -14.88 20.31
N GLU A 115 -0.49 -15.84 20.31
CA GLU A 115 -1.91 -15.65 20.02
C GLU A 115 -2.54 -14.64 20.99
N LYS A 116 -2.40 -14.87 22.30
CA LYS A 116 -2.87 -13.92 23.33
C LYS A 116 -2.31 -12.51 23.15
N ARG A 117 -1.04 -12.40 22.75
CA ARG A 117 -0.41 -11.10 22.49
C ARG A 117 -0.96 -10.42 21.24
N MET A 118 -1.30 -11.20 20.20
CA MET A 118 -1.97 -10.65 19.02
C MET A 118 -3.38 -10.18 19.38
N ASP A 119 -4.16 -10.97 20.11
CA ASP A 119 -5.52 -10.58 20.53
C ASP A 119 -5.52 -9.28 21.32
N GLN A 120 -4.62 -9.16 22.31
CA GLN A 120 -4.46 -7.91 23.07
C GLN A 120 -4.09 -6.73 22.19
N ARG A 121 -3.24 -6.94 21.17
CA ARG A 121 -2.88 -5.89 20.22
C ARG A 121 -4.05 -5.50 19.32
N PHE A 122 -4.87 -6.46 18.91
CA PHE A 122 -6.06 -6.20 18.12
C PHE A 122 -7.08 -5.39 18.92
N VAL A 123 -7.40 -5.79 20.14
CA VAL A 123 -8.31 -5.03 21.02
C VAL A 123 -7.79 -3.62 21.28
N ALA A 124 -6.49 -3.46 21.58
CA ALA A 124 -5.91 -2.13 21.78
C ALA A 124 -5.90 -1.26 20.51
N MET A 125 -5.82 -1.89 19.32
CA MET A 125 -5.91 -1.18 18.04
C MET A 125 -7.36 -0.73 17.78
N GLU A 126 -8.34 -1.58 18.07
CA GLU A 126 -9.77 -1.30 17.96
C GLU A 126 -10.16 -0.12 18.87
N GLU A 127 -9.79 -0.16 20.16
CA GLU A 127 -10.04 0.95 21.09
C GLU A 127 -9.43 2.28 20.62
N ARG A 128 -8.22 2.24 20.04
CA ARG A 128 -7.56 3.43 19.49
C ARG A 128 -8.28 3.97 18.26
N MET A 129 -8.81 3.09 17.41
CA MET A 129 -9.57 3.47 16.23
C MET A 129 -10.90 4.09 16.66
N ASP A 130 -11.61 3.49 17.62
CA ASP A 130 -12.85 4.03 18.17
C ASP A 130 -12.66 5.41 18.79
N GLN A 131 -11.60 5.60 19.58
CA GLN A 131 -11.26 6.92 20.14
C GLN A 131 -10.97 7.94 19.04
N ARG A 132 -10.27 7.54 17.97
CA ARG A 132 -10.01 8.42 16.82
C ARG A 132 -11.28 8.77 16.06
N PHE A 133 -12.18 7.81 15.85
CA PHE A 133 -13.46 8.04 15.21
C PHE A 133 -14.33 8.97 16.04
N ALA A 134 -14.45 8.73 17.35
CA ALA A 134 -15.20 9.61 18.25
C ALA A 134 -14.62 11.03 18.31
N ALA A 135 -13.29 11.17 18.25
CA ALA A 135 -12.65 12.49 18.17
C ALA A 135 -12.92 13.19 16.83
N MET A 136 -12.92 12.45 15.72
CA MET A 136 -13.25 12.97 14.40
C MET A 136 -14.72 13.40 14.32
N GLU A 137 -15.64 12.60 14.87
CA GLU A 137 -17.07 12.90 14.95
C GLU A 137 -17.31 14.22 15.70
N LYS A 138 -16.73 14.37 16.90
CA LYS A 138 -16.79 15.64 17.65
C LYS A 138 -16.24 16.83 16.89
N HIS A 139 -15.16 16.63 16.13
CA HIS A 139 -14.59 17.71 15.31
C HIS A 139 -15.51 18.07 14.13
N MET A 140 -16.14 17.08 13.49
CA MET A 140 -17.13 17.32 12.45
C MET A 140 -18.37 18.04 12.99
N ASP A 141 -18.87 17.65 14.16
CA ASP A 141 -19.99 18.33 14.83
C ASP A 141 -19.65 19.79 15.11
N LEU A 142 -18.46 20.06 15.68
CA LEU A 142 -18.00 21.44 15.92
C LEU A 142 -17.93 22.26 14.63
N MET A 143 -17.43 21.68 13.54
CA MET A 143 -17.41 22.36 12.23
C MET A 143 -18.82 22.57 11.68
N GLY A 144 -19.71 21.60 11.86
CA GLY A 144 -21.13 21.71 11.51
C GLY A 144 -21.80 22.88 12.23
N ASP A 145 -21.60 22.96 13.55
CA ASP A 145 -22.12 24.04 14.39
C ASP A 145 -21.56 25.41 13.98
N GLN A 146 -20.23 25.50 13.76
CA GLN A 146 -19.61 26.74 13.30
C GLN A 146 -20.15 27.18 11.94
N THR A 147 -20.34 26.23 11.02
CA THR A 147 -20.88 26.52 9.70
C THR A 147 -22.35 26.95 9.79
N GLY A 148 -23.15 26.30 10.63
CA GLY A 148 -24.55 26.70 10.90
C GLY A 148 -24.66 28.09 11.54
N GLN A 149 -23.75 28.44 12.46
CA GLN A 149 -23.68 29.79 13.02
C GLN A 149 -23.29 30.83 11.96
N GLN A 150 -22.34 30.51 11.07
CA GLN A 150 -21.98 31.40 9.97
C GLN A 150 -23.15 31.61 9.01
N ILE A 151 -23.84 30.54 8.60
CA ILE A 151 -25.01 30.60 7.71
C ILE A 151 -26.11 31.45 8.36
N SER A 152 -26.50 31.17 9.60
CA SER A 152 -27.54 31.96 10.29
C SER A 152 -27.16 33.45 10.45
N SER A 153 -25.87 33.76 10.64
CA SER A 153 -25.41 35.16 10.68
C SER A 153 -25.46 35.84 9.31
N LEU A 154 -25.23 35.07 8.22
CA LEU A 154 -25.33 35.56 6.85
C LEU A 154 -26.80 35.74 6.46
N GLU A 155 -27.67 34.79 6.81
CA GLU A 155 -29.12 34.88 6.61
C GLU A 155 -29.67 36.16 7.24
N LYS A 156 -29.36 36.43 8.53
CA LYS A 156 -29.76 37.69 9.19
C LYS A 156 -29.28 38.94 8.46
N ARG A 157 -28.03 38.97 8.01
CA ARG A 157 -27.47 40.13 7.27
C ARG A 157 -28.14 40.33 5.91
N VAL A 158 -28.54 39.23 5.26
CA VAL A 158 -29.27 39.27 3.99
C VAL A 158 -30.69 39.77 4.23
N ASP A 159 -31.37 39.24 5.24
CA ASP A 159 -32.71 39.66 5.64
C ASP A 159 -32.75 41.15 6.00
N ASP A 160 -31.82 41.65 6.82
CA ASP A 160 -31.73 43.08 7.17
C ASP A 160 -31.56 43.97 5.93
N ARG A 161 -30.78 43.52 4.94
CA ARG A 161 -30.57 44.25 3.68
C ARG A 161 -31.81 44.20 2.80
N LEU A 162 -32.46 43.04 2.71
CA LEU A 162 -33.70 42.89 1.98
C LEU A 162 -34.78 43.78 2.60
N ASP A 163 -34.94 43.81 3.91
CA ASP A 163 -35.90 44.65 4.61
C ASP A 163 -35.65 46.15 4.37
N ALA A 164 -34.38 46.58 4.43
CA ALA A 164 -34.03 47.97 4.09
C ALA A 164 -34.36 48.30 2.63
N GLN A 165 -34.07 47.40 1.69
CA GLN A 165 -34.40 47.56 0.28
C GLN A 165 -35.92 47.54 0.05
N TRP A 166 -36.65 46.64 0.70
CA TRP A 166 -38.11 46.57 0.68
C TRP A 166 -38.73 47.86 1.19
N ASN A 167 -38.26 48.41 2.30
CA ASN A 167 -38.74 49.70 2.82
C ASN A 167 -38.49 50.86 1.83
N LEU A 168 -37.30 50.93 1.21
CA LEU A 168 -37.01 51.93 0.19
C LEU A 168 -37.90 51.78 -1.06
N THR A 169 -38.09 50.55 -1.54
CA THR A 169 -38.98 50.29 -2.68
C THR A 169 -40.42 50.64 -2.35
N LEU A 170 -40.92 50.36 -1.14
CA LEU A 170 -42.25 50.78 -0.70
C LEU A 170 -42.40 52.30 -0.65
N ILE A 171 -41.40 53.02 -0.13
CA ILE A 171 -41.41 54.50 -0.13
C ILE A 171 -41.40 55.04 -1.57
N LEU A 172 -40.58 54.47 -2.45
CA LEU A 172 -40.50 54.88 -3.86
C LEU A 172 -41.83 54.62 -4.59
N ILE A 173 -42.45 53.45 -4.36
CA ILE A 173 -43.77 53.11 -4.89
C ILE A 173 -44.82 54.10 -4.37
N ALA A 174 -44.83 54.38 -3.06
CA ALA A 174 -45.76 55.35 -2.46
C ALA A 174 -45.56 56.77 -3.01
N ALA A 175 -44.31 57.20 -3.23
CA ALA A 175 -43.99 58.48 -3.85
C ALA A 175 -44.49 58.57 -5.29
N ILE A 176 -44.34 57.50 -6.08
CA ILE A 176 -44.88 57.42 -7.45
C ILE A 176 -46.41 57.52 -7.43
N PHE A 177 -47.09 56.74 -6.58
CA PHE A 177 -48.55 56.81 -6.45
C PHE A 177 -49.01 58.21 -6.00
N GLY A 178 -48.30 58.83 -5.06
CA GLY A 178 -48.56 60.21 -4.64
C GLY A 178 -48.40 61.22 -5.77
N LEU A 179 -47.37 61.09 -6.60
CA LEU A 179 -47.13 61.95 -7.76
C LEU A 179 -48.21 61.76 -8.84
N ILE A 180 -48.57 60.52 -9.15
CA ILE A 180 -49.68 60.23 -10.08
C ILE A 180 -50.98 60.85 -9.56
N GLY A 181 -51.28 60.69 -8.27
CA GLY A 181 -52.42 61.33 -7.63
C GLY A 181 -52.38 62.86 -7.73
N PHE A 182 -51.21 63.46 -7.50
CA PHE A 182 -50.98 64.91 -7.61
C PHE A 182 -51.14 65.42 -9.04
N VAL A 183 -50.60 64.74 -10.05
CA VAL A 183 -50.73 65.14 -11.47
C VAL A 183 -52.19 65.05 -11.92
N VAL A 184 -52.93 64.02 -11.49
CA VAL A 184 -54.36 63.89 -11.78
C VAL A 184 -55.15 65.03 -11.12
N TRP A 185 -54.79 65.42 -9.90
CA TRP A 185 -55.35 66.59 -9.23
C TRP A 185 -55.02 67.88 -9.98
N ASP A 186 -53.73 68.14 -10.23
CA ASP A 186 -53.22 69.37 -10.84
C ASP A 186 -53.81 69.57 -12.23
N ARG A 187 -53.88 68.51 -13.04
CA ARG A 187 -54.58 68.51 -14.32
C ARG A 187 -56.04 68.97 -14.18
N LYS A 188 -56.76 68.51 -13.16
CA LYS A 188 -58.15 68.93 -12.91
C LYS A 188 -58.25 70.41 -12.48
N THR A 189 -57.24 70.96 -11.80
CA THR A 189 -57.18 72.38 -11.40
C THR A 189 -56.64 73.32 -12.48
N ALA A 190 -55.69 72.88 -13.30
CA ALA A 190 -55.01 73.67 -14.33
C ALA A 190 -55.83 73.87 -15.61
N PHE A 191 -56.90 73.08 -15.84
CA PHE A 191 -57.82 73.31 -16.95
C PHE A 191 -58.77 74.49 -16.75
N LYS A 192 -58.98 74.99 -15.52
CA LYS A 192 -59.83 76.16 -15.25
C LYS A 192 -59.42 77.43 -16.03
N PRO A 193 -58.13 77.81 -16.11
CA PRO A 193 -57.71 78.94 -16.93
C PRO A 193 -57.66 78.64 -18.44
N LEU A 194 -57.55 77.36 -18.83
CA LEU A 194 -57.59 76.97 -20.25
C LEU A 194 -59.00 77.09 -20.82
N GLU A 195 -60.05 76.76 -20.06
CA GLU A 195 -61.45 76.99 -20.47
C GLU A 195 -61.67 78.46 -20.86
N LYS A 196 -61.15 79.42 -20.08
CA LYS A 196 -61.29 80.85 -20.39
C LYS A 196 -60.59 81.29 -21.68
N ARG A 197 -59.52 80.59 -22.09
CA ARG A 197 -58.82 80.89 -23.35
C ARG A 197 -59.55 80.27 -24.53
N PHE A 198 -60.09 79.06 -24.36
CA PHE A 198 -60.93 78.44 -25.38
C PHE A 198 -62.22 79.23 -25.59
N THR A 199 -62.85 79.75 -24.53
CA THR A 199 -64.03 80.62 -24.70
C THR A 199 -63.67 81.92 -25.40
N ARG A 200 -62.52 82.56 -25.11
CA ARG A 200 -62.10 83.79 -25.82
C ARG A 200 -61.76 83.54 -27.29
N ILE A 201 -61.17 82.39 -27.62
CA ILE A 201 -60.92 81.99 -29.01
C ILE A 201 -62.24 81.69 -29.71
N ALA A 202 -63.17 80.99 -29.06
CA ALA A 202 -64.51 80.75 -29.57
C ALA A 202 -65.26 82.06 -29.83
N ASP A 203 -65.26 82.98 -28.86
CA ASP A 203 -65.93 84.28 -28.90
C ASP A 203 -65.34 85.22 -29.99
N THR A 204 -64.03 85.12 -30.28
CA THR A 204 -63.42 85.89 -31.38
C THR A 204 -63.80 85.31 -32.75
N ILE A 205 -63.83 83.99 -32.87
CA ILE A 205 -64.29 83.31 -34.10
C ILE A 205 -65.77 83.59 -34.33
N GLU A 206 -66.57 83.54 -33.28
CA GLU A 206 -68.01 83.83 -33.31
C GLU A 206 -68.26 85.29 -33.67
N ARG A 207 -67.52 86.25 -33.09
CA ARG A 207 -67.59 87.68 -33.47
C ARG A 207 -67.15 87.96 -34.92
N ASP A 208 -66.19 87.21 -35.46
CA ASP A 208 -65.79 87.33 -36.88
C ASP A 208 -66.78 86.60 -37.83
N LEU A 209 -67.64 85.72 -37.29
CA LEU A 209 -68.73 85.03 -37.99
C LEU A 209 -70.10 85.73 -37.84
N GLU A 210 -70.28 86.60 -36.84
CA GLU A 210 -71.58 87.20 -36.54
C GLU A 210 -71.91 88.40 -37.46
N PRO A 211 -73.10 88.40 -38.09
CA PRO A 211 -73.44 89.30 -39.19
C PRO A 211 -74.13 90.58 -38.71
N GLU A 212 -73.41 91.50 -38.06
CA GLU A 212 -73.96 92.84 -37.77
C GLU A 212 -73.01 93.97 -38.19
N SER A 213 -72.88 94.17 -39.50
CA SER A 213 -72.64 95.52 -40.03
C SER A 213 -73.18 95.66 -41.47
N PRO A 214 -73.66 96.85 -41.88
CA PRO A 214 -74.59 97.02 -43.02
C PRO A 214 -73.98 96.82 -44.42
N GLU A 215 -72.72 96.37 -44.54
CA GLU A 215 -72.00 96.22 -45.82
C GLU A 215 -71.26 94.88 -46.00
N GLY A 216 -71.68 93.81 -45.30
CA GLY A 216 -71.31 92.42 -45.62
C GLY A 216 -69.87 91.99 -45.28
N SER A 217 -69.74 90.76 -44.76
CA SER A 217 -68.48 90.16 -44.26
C SER A 217 -67.33 90.25 -45.27
N ARG A 218 -66.09 90.46 -44.76
CA ARG A 218 -64.86 90.41 -45.57
C ARG A 218 -64.73 89.07 -46.31
N PHE A 219 -65.13 87.97 -45.67
CA PHE A 219 -65.17 86.65 -46.30
C PHE A 219 -66.25 86.59 -47.38
N ALA A 220 -67.44 87.15 -47.13
CA ALA A 220 -68.50 87.23 -48.14
C ALA A 220 -68.10 88.11 -49.34
N ARG A 221 -67.38 89.22 -49.14
CA ARG A 221 -66.80 90.04 -50.22
C ARG A 221 -65.72 89.28 -50.99
N LEU A 222 -64.82 88.58 -50.29
CA LEU A 222 -63.82 87.74 -50.94
C LEU A 222 -64.48 86.64 -51.78
N MET A 223 -65.50 85.98 -51.22
CA MET A 223 -66.28 84.97 -51.94
C MET A 223 -67.06 85.57 -53.12
N ASN A 224 -67.65 86.76 -52.99
CA ASN A 224 -68.34 87.42 -54.11
C ASN A 224 -67.37 87.86 -55.21
N VAL A 225 -66.22 88.43 -54.87
CA VAL A 225 -65.18 88.79 -55.86
C VAL A 225 -64.64 87.55 -56.56
N LEU A 226 -64.38 86.47 -55.81
CA LEU A 226 -63.97 85.19 -56.37
C LEU A 226 -65.07 84.57 -57.24
N ARG A 227 -66.35 84.80 -56.94
CA ARG A 227 -67.48 84.34 -57.73
C ARG A 227 -67.70 85.15 -59.00
N GLU A 228 -67.48 86.47 -58.96
CA GLU A 228 -67.62 87.37 -60.10
C GLU A 228 -66.49 87.19 -61.13
N LEU A 229 -65.26 86.90 -60.68
CA LEU A 229 -64.13 86.58 -61.58
C LEU A 229 -64.13 85.13 -62.10
N ALA A 230 -64.97 84.25 -61.55
CA ALA A 230 -64.99 82.83 -61.92
C ALA A 230 -65.39 82.52 -63.38
N PRO A 231 -66.22 83.30 -64.09
CA PRO A 231 -66.56 83.02 -65.49
C PRO A 231 -65.41 83.31 -66.47
N ASP A 232 -64.54 84.28 -66.16
CA ASP A 232 -63.54 84.82 -67.10
C ASP A 232 -62.19 84.08 -67.05
N ASP A 233 -61.91 83.31 -65.99
CA ASP A 233 -60.68 82.51 -65.86
C ASP A 233 -60.98 81.00 -65.67
N PRO A 234 -60.73 80.15 -66.69
CA PRO A 234 -60.97 78.71 -66.61
C PRO A 234 -60.09 77.99 -65.57
N ARG A 235 -58.98 78.57 -65.10
CA ARG A 235 -58.16 77.98 -64.01
C ARG A 235 -58.79 78.21 -62.65
N LEU A 236 -59.38 79.39 -62.43
CA LEU A 236 -60.02 79.77 -61.17
C LEU A 236 -61.33 78.99 -60.96
N ALA A 237 -62.14 78.85 -62.01
CA ALA A 237 -63.35 78.03 -62.00
C ALA A 237 -63.08 76.56 -61.62
N ASN A 238 -61.98 76.01 -62.12
CA ASN A 238 -61.61 74.61 -61.87
C ASN A 238 -61.07 74.39 -60.44
N ALA A 239 -60.32 75.36 -59.90
CA ALA A 239 -59.86 75.34 -58.51
C ALA A 239 -61.01 75.47 -57.50
N LEU A 240 -61.98 76.35 -57.78
CA LEU A 240 -63.17 76.55 -56.93
C LEU A 240 -64.14 75.35 -56.97
N ARG A 241 -64.27 74.66 -58.12
CA ARG A 241 -64.99 73.38 -58.20
C ARG A 241 -64.30 72.24 -57.44
N ARG A 242 -62.96 72.16 -57.51
CA ARG A 242 -62.18 71.12 -56.81
C ARG A 242 -62.34 71.14 -55.29
N HIS A 243 -62.59 72.31 -54.71
CA HIS A 243 -62.81 72.48 -53.28
C HIS A 243 -64.29 72.60 -52.89
N SER A 244 -65.21 72.18 -53.77
CA SER A 244 -66.66 72.12 -53.50
C SER A 244 -67.31 73.45 -53.10
N LEU A 245 -66.79 74.58 -53.61
CA LEU A 245 -67.27 75.94 -53.28
C LEU A 245 -68.11 76.58 -54.40
N LEU A 246 -68.42 75.84 -55.47
CA LEU A 246 -69.28 76.23 -56.59
C LEU A 246 -70.12 75.02 -57.05
N GLU A 247 -71.14 74.63 -56.28
CA GLU A 247 -71.91 73.39 -56.53
C GLU A 247 -73.20 73.57 -57.37
N ASP A 248 -73.54 74.77 -57.84
CA ASP A 248 -74.75 74.99 -58.64
C ASP A 248 -74.56 75.96 -59.82
N LEU A 249 -74.24 75.43 -61.00
CA LEU A 249 -74.58 76.07 -62.28
C LEU A 249 -74.82 75.00 -63.36
N PRO A 250 -75.97 75.03 -64.07
CA PRO A 250 -76.38 74.01 -65.02
C PRO A 250 -75.49 73.94 -66.27
N ARG A 251 -75.26 72.70 -66.75
CA ARG A 251 -74.63 72.41 -68.06
C ARG A 251 -75.35 73.17 -69.17
N LYS A 252 -74.61 73.96 -69.96
CA LYS A 252 -75.10 74.45 -71.26
C LYS A 252 -74.55 73.54 -72.36
N PRO A 253 -75.40 73.00 -73.26
CA PRO A 253 -74.98 72.18 -74.39
C PRO A 253 -74.33 73.03 -75.50
N ALA A 254 -73.54 72.34 -76.34
CA ALA A 254 -72.79 72.74 -77.54
C ALA A 254 -72.97 74.19 -78.06
#